data_AF-A0A1C6R5E3-F1
#
_entry.id   AF-A0A1C6R5E3-F1
#
_cell.length_a   1.000
_cell.length_b   1.000
_cell.length_c   1.000
_cell.angle_alpha   90.00
_cell.angle_beta   90.00
_cell.angle_gamma   90.00
#
_symmetry.space_group_name_H-M   'P 1'
#
loop_
_entity.id
_entity.type
_entity.pdbx_description
1 polymer ?
#
loop_
_entity_poly.entity_id
_entity_poly.type
_entity_poly.pdbx_seq_one_letter_code
_entity_poly.pdbx_strand_id
1 'polypeptide(L)'
;MIRADRRHLVRTLADLAAQQGVGIDQYTRLKPYAAPGFPAPVSSQGAHKRLYDGEQVDAYLLGKPVPALPEGEDDSDLLDRHECAALIGVAPDSWRAYKRDPSLKASRVEVGGVEHWPRGAVKAFQASRPGKEASATAGGRPRNSGDQVPRDMVPALTAELLDADPALTAAAVSVRLGVHRDTAQQALIRLRADRIADHIETHPALTPAEAAAQLGYPPGQVRRATARAETVLRARHVAPYLAGVAAALHAAGFTTQEAVPEVQLPGDDRVVAAIVLDSDRAPAPAVVWDERYGWRTAASRLHPVAKGAALPPEGGAVRYLPGGITPPPGDVVAALTPTDT
;
A
#
# COMPACT_ATOMS: atom_id res chain seq x y z
N MET A 1 10.31 19.45 -25.54
CA MET A 1 9.64 18.74 -26.64
C MET A 1 10.51 18.81 -27.87
N ILE A 2 10.59 17.73 -28.66
CA ILE A 2 11.32 17.72 -29.94
C ILE A 2 10.35 18.16 -31.04
N ARG A 3 10.73 19.19 -31.81
CA ARG A 3 9.92 19.69 -32.93
C ARG A 3 9.92 18.71 -34.10
N ALA A 4 8.78 18.60 -34.78
CA ALA A 4 8.53 17.64 -35.87
C ALA A 4 9.67 17.59 -36.92
N ASP A 5 10.10 18.76 -37.39
CA ASP A 5 11.14 18.93 -38.41
C ASP A 5 12.58 18.79 -37.88
N ARG A 6 12.76 18.77 -36.55
CA ARG A 6 14.08 18.83 -35.89
C ARG A 6 14.51 17.52 -35.24
N ARG A 7 13.74 16.44 -35.41
CA ARG A 7 14.09 15.10 -34.88
C ARG A 7 15.52 14.66 -35.24
N HIS A 8 15.95 14.93 -36.47
CA HIS A 8 17.26 14.54 -36.98
C HIS A 8 18.42 15.35 -36.38
N LEU A 9 18.13 16.47 -35.69
CA LEU A 9 19.10 17.33 -35.04
C LEU A 9 19.30 16.98 -33.55
N VAL A 10 18.55 16.01 -33.01
CA VAL A 10 18.60 15.70 -31.58
C VAL A 10 19.93 15.05 -31.20
N ARG A 11 20.59 15.60 -30.18
CA ARG A 11 21.85 15.10 -29.63
C ARG A 11 21.74 14.77 -28.14
N THR A 12 22.39 13.68 -27.75
CA THR A 12 22.61 13.31 -26.35
C THR A 12 23.87 13.98 -25.80
N LEU A 13 24.07 13.94 -24.48
CA LEU A 13 25.34 14.40 -23.87
C LEU A 13 26.56 13.63 -24.40
N ALA A 14 26.40 12.35 -24.76
CA ALA A 14 27.48 11.57 -25.36
C ALA A 14 27.86 12.08 -26.75
N ASP A 15 26.86 12.45 -27.55
CA ASP A 15 27.09 13.03 -28.89
C ASP A 15 27.79 14.39 -28.76
N LEU A 16 27.38 15.23 -27.80
CA LEU A 16 28.01 16.52 -27.55
C LEU A 16 29.44 16.38 -27.02
N ALA A 17 29.71 15.39 -26.17
CA ALA A 17 31.06 15.10 -25.68
C ALA A 17 31.96 14.65 -26.84
N ALA A 18 31.48 13.71 -27.67
CA ALA A 18 32.19 13.21 -28.84
C ALA A 18 32.50 14.33 -29.85
N GLN A 19 31.53 15.22 -30.09
CA GLN A 19 31.71 16.40 -30.95
C GLN A 19 32.85 17.31 -30.47
N GLN A 20 33.05 17.44 -29.16
CA GLN A 20 34.11 18.26 -28.57
C GLN A 20 35.42 17.48 -28.35
N GLY A 21 35.50 16.23 -28.82
CA GLY A 21 36.70 15.39 -28.69
C GLY A 21 37.02 14.99 -27.25
N VAL A 22 36.03 14.97 -26.34
CA VAL A 22 36.22 14.60 -24.94
C VAL A 22 35.38 13.38 -24.55
N GLY A 23 35.85 12.62 -23.56
CA GLY A 23 35.08 11.51 -22.99
C GLY A 23 33.84 11.99 -22.23
N ILE A 24 32.77 11.19 -22.22
CA ILE A 24 31.49 11.52 -21.57
C ILE A 24 31.63 11.80 -20.06
N ASP A 25 32.54 11.10 -19.37
CA ASP A 25 32.79 11.30 -17.94
C ASP A 25 33.41 12.69 -17.68
N GLN A 26 34.38 13.08 -18.51
CA GLN A 26 35.00 14.40 -18.44
C GLN A 26 33.98 15.50 -18.76
N TYR A 27 33.15 15.29 -19.79
CA TYR A 27 32.10 16.24 -20.19
C TYR A 27 31.07 16.46 -19.06
N THR A 28 30.64 15.37 -18.41
CA THR A 28 29.68 15.41 -17.30
C THR A 28 30.29 16.07 -16.06
N ARG A 29 31.59 15.89 -15.81
CA ARG A 29 32.30 16.54 -14.71
C ARG A 29 32.44 18.05 -14.91
N LEU A 30 32.80 18.47 -16.13
CA LEU A 30 33.00 19.89 -16.46
C LEU A 30 31.68 20.65 -16.63
N LYS A 31 30.58 19.96 -16.94
CA LYS A 31 29.24 20.53 -17.11
C LYS A 31 29.20 21.76 -18.03
N PRO A 32 29.79 21.73 -19.23
CA PRO A 32 29.76 22.88 -20.15
C PRO A 32 28.32 23.26 -20.52
N TYR A 33 27.39 22.30 -20.53
CA TYR A 33 25.96 22.51 -20.72
C TYR A 33 25.24 23.27 -19.58
N ALA A 34 25.94 23.61 -18.50
CA ALA A 34 25.44 24.46 -17.42
C ALA A 34 25.97 25.90 -17.51
N ALA A 35 26.80 26.21 -18.51
CA ALA A 35 27.33 27.55 -18.71
C ALA A 35 26.21 28.54 -19.08
N PRO A 36 26.34 29.82 -18.69
CA PRO A 36 25.40 30.86 -19.10
C PRO A 36 25.26 30.91 -20.64
N GLY A 37 24.02 31.01 -21.10
CA GLY A 37 23.68 31.08 -22.53
C GLY A 37 23.69 29.73 -23.26
N PHE A 38 24.06 28.62 -22.62
CA PHE A 38 23.99 27.30 -23.25
C PHE A 38 22.51 26.96 -23.58
N PRO A 39 22.21 26.38 -24.75
CA PRO A 39 20.84 26.05 -25.14
C PRO A 39 20.12 25.17 -24.12
N ALA A 40 18.83 25.46 -23.91
CA ALA A 40 17.99 24.63 -23.06
C ALA A 40 17.82 23.22 -23.66
N PRO A 41 17.72 22.17 -22.82
CA PRO A 41 17.37 20.85 -23.31
C PRO A 41 16.00 20.83 -23.99
N VAL A 42 15.85 20.03 -25.05
CA VAL A 42 14.57 19.72 -25.70
C VAL A 42 13.82 18.58 -25.00
N SER A 43 14.38 17.98 -23.95
CA SER A 43 13.67 17.06 -23.04
C SER A 43 12.92 17.83 -21.94
N SER A 44 11.88 17.24 -21.34
CA SER A 44 11.16 17.87 -20.22
C SER A 44 12.06 18.20 -19.04
N GLN A 45 11.65 19.17 -18.22
CA GLN A 45 12.29 19.43 -16.94
C GLN A 45 12.27 18.15 -16.08
N GLY A 46 13.42 17.81 -15.47
CA GLY A 46 13.56 16.60 -14.65
C GLY A 46 13.65 15.29 -15.44
N ALA A 47 13.79 15.33 -16.77
CA ALA A 47 14.08 14.13 -17.56
C ALA A 47 15.43 13.51 -17.16
N HIS A 48 15.47 12.17 -17.06
CA HIS A 48 16.67 11.43 -16.68
C HIS A 48 17.79 11.55 -17.73
N LYS A 49 17.42 11.60 -19.01
CA LYS A 49 18.34 11.87 -20.12
C LYS A 49 18.03 13.25 -20.69
N ARG A 50 19.03 14.10 -20.76
CA ARG A 50 18.94 15.41 -21.41
C ARG A 50 19.21 15.25 -22.90
N LEU A 51 18.28 15.74 -23.70
CA LEU A 51 18.40 15.81 -25.14
C LEU A 51 18.52 17.29 -25.52
N TYR A 52 19.33 17.59 -26.51
CA TYR A 52 19.56 18.96 -27.00
C TYR A 52 19.28 19.03 -28.50
N ASP A 53 18.92 20.23 -28.94
CA ASP A 53 18.90 20.54 -30.35
C ASP A 53 20.34 20.83 -30.84
N GLY A 54 20.82 20.02 -31.78
CA GLY A 54 22.20 20.06 -32.25
C GLY A 54 22.55 21.37 -32.95
N GLU A 55 21.63 21.96 -33.72
CA GLU A 55 21.88 23.23 -34.41
C GLU A 55 21.98 24.39 -33.41
N GLN A 56 21.15 24.40 -32.36
CA GLN A 56 21.27 25.38 -31.28
C GLN A 56 22.61 25.26 -30.55
N VAL A 57 23.04 24.03 -30.26
CA VAL A 57 24.33 23.79 -29.60
C VAL A 57 25.49 24.18 -30.51
N ASP A 58 25.42 23.87 -31.80
CA ASP A 58 26.43 24.26 -32.79
C ASP A 58 26.56 25.78 -32.89
N ALA A 59 25.44 26.50 -32.95
CA ALA A 59 25.43 27.95 -32.96
C ALA A 59 26.10 28.53 -31.71
N TYR A 60 25.75 28.02 -30.52
CA TYR A 60 26.37 28.44 -29.25
C TYR A 60 27.88 28.20 -29.24
N LEU A 61 28.34 27.00 -29.62
CA LEU A 61 29.76 26.66 -29.62
C LEU A 61 30.57 27.46 -30.64
N LEU A 62 29.96 27.86 -31.76
CA LEU A 62 30.57 28.72 -32.77
C LEU A 62 30.49 30.22 -32.43
N GLY A 63 29.93 30.59 -31.26
CA GLY A 63 29.72 31.99 -30.87
C GLY A 63 28.70 32.73 -31.75
N LYS A 64 27.85 32.00 -32.47
CA LYS A 64 26.77 32.55 -33.29
C LYS A 64 25.50 32.72 -32.46
N PRO A 65 24.58 33.63 -32.85
CA PRO A 65 23.26 33.69 -32.25
C PRO A 65 22.55 32.33 -32.32
N VAL A 66 22.03 31.86 -31.17
CA VAL A 66 21.30 30.59 -31.10
C VAL A 66 19.95 30.73 -31.82
N PRO A 67 19.65 29.93 -32.86
CA PRO A 67 18.38 30.02 -33.56
C PRO A 67 17.23 29.67 -32.63
N ALA A 68 16.11 30.38 -32.75
CA ALA A 68 14.89 30.03 -32.04
C ALA A 68 14.33 28.71 -32.60
N LEU A 69 13.77 27.88 -31.72
CA LEU A 69 13.02 26.70 -32.17
C LEU A 69 11.73 27.17 -32.87
N PRO A 70 11.25 26.44 -33.89
CA PRO A 70 9.97 26.74 -34.54
C PRO A 70 8.84 27.00 -33.54
N GLU A 71 8.09 28.07 -33.80
CA GLU A 71 6.90 28.44 -33.07
C GLU A 71 5.67 27.73 -33.65
N GLY A 72 4.67 27.44 -32.80
CA GLY A 72 3.50 26.64 -33.17
C GLY A 72 3.58 25.20 -32.66
N GLU A 73 2.43 24.58 -32.44
CA GLU A 73 2.33 23.17 -32.10
C GLU A 73 2.05 22.36 -33.36
N ASP A 74 2.82 21.29 -33.58
CA ASP A 74 2.59 20.34 -34.68
C ASP A 74 2.17 18.98 -34.11
N ASP A 75 1.24 18.29 -34.78
CA ASP A 75 0.80 16.95 -34.36
C ASP A 75 1.90 15.88 -34.49
N SER A 76 2.96 16.16 -35.23
CA SER A 76 4.16 15.33 -35.34
C SER A 76 5.23 15.69 -34.32
N ASP A 77 5.02 16.71 -33.49
CA ASP A 77 5.93 17.02 -32.37
C ASP A 77 6.05 15.81 -31.44
N LEU A 78 7.28 15.47 -31.08
CA LEU A 78 7.57 14.31 -30.25
C LEU A 78 7.63 14.72 -28.79
N LEU A 79 6.68 14.19 -28.03
CA LEU A 79 6.50 14.41 -26.60
C LEU A 79 7.15 13.30 -25.80
N ASP A 80 7.92 13.65 -24.76
CA ASP A 80 8.33 12.66 -23.78
C ASP A 80 7.18 12.30 -22.81
N ARG A 81 7.43 11.36 -21.89
CA ARG A 81 6.40 10.88 -20.93
C ARG A 81 5.73 12.00 -20.12
N HIS A 82 6.49 13.03 -19.73
CA HIS A 82 6.00 14.09 -18.85
C HIS A 82 5.17 15.07 -19.65
N GLU A 83 5.63 15.39 -20.86
CA GLU A 83 4.92 16.24 -21.81
C GLU A 83 3.62 15.59 -22.28
N CYS A 84 3.65 14.30 -22.54
CA CYS A 84 2.45 13.52 -22.83
C CYS A 84 1.42 13.58 -21.69
N ALA A 85 1.87 13.38 -20.45
CA ALA A 85 1.01 13.43 -19.27
C ALA A 85 0.42 14.83 -19.07
N ALA A 86 1.23 15.87 -19.27
CA ALA A 86 0.79 17.26 -19.21
C ALA A 86 -0.26 17.57 -20.29
N LEU A 87 -0.06 17.12 -21.53
CA LEU A 87 -0.99 17.35 -22.64
C LEU A 87 -2.39 16.81 -22.34
N ILE A 88 -2.50 15.63 -21.72
CA ILE A 88 -3.80 15.01 -21.41
C ILE A 88 -4.29 15.27 -19.98
N GLY A 89 -3.59 16.12 -19.21
CA GLY A 89 -4.01 16.55 -17.87
C GLY A 89 -3.95 15.46 -16.79
N VAL A 90 -2.93 14.59 -16.81
CA VAL A 90 -2.74 13.52 -15.80
C VAL A 90 -1.38 13.63 -15.09
N ALA A 91 -1.24 12.93 -13.97
CA ALA A 91 0.05 12.83 -13.28
C ALA A 91 1.05 12.01 -14.12
N PRO A 92 2.36 12.37 -14.15
CA PRO A 92 3.37 11.66 -14.94
C PRO A 92 3.43 10.15 -14.72
N ASP A 93 3.19 9.67 -13.50
CA ASP A 93 3.19 8.22 -13.21
C ASP A 93 2.04 7.46 -13.87
N SER A 94 0.92 8.14 -14.15
CA SER A 94 -0.22 7.53 -14.88
C SER A 94 0.18 7.14 -16.30
N TRP A 95 1.17 7.82 -16.89
CA TRP A 95 1.67 7.52 -18.24
C TRP A 95 2.27 6.12 -18.35
N ARG A 96 2.76 5.53 -17.24
CA ARG A 96 3.28 4.15 -17.23
C ARG A 96 2.22 3.12 -17.62
N ALA A 97 0.96 3.38 -17.26
CA ALA A 97 -0.16 2.53 -17.64
C ALA A 97 -0.57 2.82 -19.08
N TYR A 98 -0.71 4.10 -19.46
CA TYR A 98 -1.21 4.49 -20.78
C TYR A 98 -0.29 4.09 -21.92
N LYS A 99 1.04 4.14 -21.75
CA LYS A 99 1.96 3.71 -22.81
C LYS A 99 1.84 2.23 -23.21
N ARG A 100 1.03 1.43 -22.49
CA ARG A 100 0.71 0.03 -22.84
C ARG A 100 -0.49 -0.09 -23.77
N ASP A 101 -1.28 0.97 -23.93
CA ASP A 101 -2.39 1.01 -24.88
C ASP A 101 -1.90 0.68 -26.30
N PRO A 102 -2.60 -0.16 -27.07
CA PRO A 102 -2.17 -0.53 -28.41
C PRO A 102 -1.91 0.67 -29.34
N SER A 103 -2.73 1.72 -29.28
CA SER A 103 -2.60 2.93 -30.12
C SER A 103 -1.33 3.74 -29.79
N LEU A 104 -1.03 3.89 -28.50
CA LEU A 104 0.17 4.58 -28.01
C LEU A 104 1.42 3.72 -28.18
N LYS A 105 1.30 2.40 -28.02
CA LYS A 105 2.41 1.47 -28.23
C LYS A 105 2.84 1.45 -29.70
N ALA A 106 1.89 1.48 -30.63
CA ALA A 106 2.15 1.47 -32.07
C ALA A 106 2.81 2.77 -32.57
N SER A 107 2.49 3.90 -31.94
CA SER A 107 3.00 5.23 -32.30
C SER A 107 4.29 5.64 -31.57
N ARG A 108 4.82 4.79 -30.67
CA ARG A 108 6.02 5.08 -29.88
C ARG A 108 7.26 5.18 -30.77
N VAL A 109 8.01 6.26 -30.60
CA VAL A 109 9.28 6.53 -31.28
C VAL A 109 10.40 6.65 -30.25
N GLU A 110 11.57 6.08 -30.53
CA GLU A 110 12.75 6.24 -29.68
C GLU A 110 13.72 7.27 -30.29
N VAL A 111 14.15 8.24 -29.49
CA VAL A 111 15.13 9.27 -29.87
C VAL A 111 16.12 9.46 -28.73
N GLY A 112 17.43 9.35 -29.00
CA GLY A 112 18.47 9.46 -27.96
C GLY A 112 18.33 8.43 -26.83
N GLY A 113 17.71 7.28 -27.10
CA GLY A 113 17.41 6.26 -26.10
C GLY A 113 16.33 6.64 -25.10
N VAL A 114 15.40 7.52 -25.49
CA VAL A 114 14.22 7.95 -24.72
C VAL A 114 12.96 7.73 -25.57
N GLU A 115 11.91 7.19 -24.94
CA GLU A 115 10.61 6.98 -25.57
C GLU A 115 9.86 8.31 -25.73
N HIS A 116 9.34 8.56 -26.93
CA HIS A 116 8.51 9.70 -27.28
C HIS A 116 7.27 9.27 -28.05
N TRP A 117 6.26 10.13 -28.07
CA TRP A 117 5.02 9.93 -28.81
C TRP A 117 4.68 11.18 -29.64
N PRO A 118 4.24 11.02 -30.90
CA PRO A 118 3.69 12.13 -31.67
C PRO A 118 2.50 12.76 -30.94
N ARG A 119 2.47 14.09 -30.86
CA ARG A 119 1.40 14.87 -30.22
C ARG A 119 0.00 14.47 -30.73
N GLY A 120 -0.15 14.28 -32.04
CA GLY A 120 -1.39 13.86 -32.68
C GLY A 120 -1.86 12.48 -32.23
N ALA A 121 -0.94 11.54 -32.02
CA ALA A 121 -1.28 10.22 -31.48
C ALA A 121 -1.76 10.32 -30.02
N VAL A 122 -1.16 11.20 -29.22
CA VAL A 122 -1.59 11.44 -27.83
C VAL A 122 -2.96 12.13 -27.79
N LYS A 123 -3.22 13.11 -28.66
CA LYS A 123 -4.54 13.75 -28.82
C LYS A 123 -5.59 12.75 -29.29
N ALA A 124 -5.27 11.90 -30.26
CA ALA A 124 -6.16 10.85 -30.75
C ALA A 124 -6.51 9.86 -29.62
N PHE A 125 -5.52 9.43 -28.84
CA PHE A 125 -5.74 8.61 -27.64
C PHE A 125 -6.63 9.32 -26.61
N GLN A 126 -6.42 10.62 -26.38
CA GLN A 126 -7.26 11.42 -25.48
C GLN A 126 -8.71 11.51 -25.97
N ALA A 127 -8.92 11.67 -27.28
CA ALA A 127 -10.24 11.76 -27.90
C ALA A 127 -10.96 10.41 -27.96
N SER A 128 -10.24 9.31 -28.21
CA SER A 128 -10.77 7.94 -28.17
C SER A 128 -11.00 7.43 -26.75
N ARG A 129 -10.51 8.18 -25.74
CA ARG A 129 -10.69 7.82 -24.36
C ARG A 129 -12.19 7.88 -24.04
N PRO A 130 -12.79 6.78 -23.54
CA PRO A 130 -14.13 6.85 -23.01
C PRO A 130 -14.14 7.95 -21.95
N GLY A 131 -15.03 8.95 -22.11
CA GLY A 131 -15.07 10.13 -21.25
C GLY A 131 -15.16 9.76 -19.77
N LYS A 132 -15.02 10.74 -18.88
CA LYS A 132 -15.14 10.58 -17.41
C LYS A 132 -16.36 9.76 -16.96
N GLU A 133 -17.41 9.65 -17.77
CA GLU A 133 -18.58 8.81 -17.53
C GLU A 133 -18.34 7.32 -17.80
N ALA A 134 -17.55 6.95 -18.80
CA ALA A 134 -17.15 5.55 -19.04
C ALA A 134 -15.93 5.13 -18.19
N SER A 135 -15.29 6.07 -17.49
CA SER A 135 -14.45 5.77 -16.33
C SER A 135 -15.25 5.18 -15.16
N ALA A 136 -16.59 5.31 -15.13
CA ALA A 136 -17.43 4.60 -14.16
C ALA A 136 -17.37 3.07 -14.36
N THR A 137 -17.06 2.62 -15.58
CA THR A 137 -16.81 1.20 -15.89
C THR A 137 -15.34 0.78 -15.74
N ALA A 138 -14.39 1.73 -15.62
CA ALA A 138 -12.97 1.46 -15.42
C ALA A 138 -12.54 1.79 -13.98
N GLY A 139 -13.06 1.01 -13.03
CA GLY A 139 -12.48 0.76 -11.70
C GLY A 139 -11.73 1.93 -11.04
N GLY A 140 -12.40 3.06 -10.83
CA GLY A 140 -11.84 4.20 -10.10
C GLY A 140 -12.95 5.08 -9.54
N ARG A 141 -12.98 5.22 -8.21
CA ARG A 141 -14.01 5.95 -7.45
C ARG A 141 -14.15 7.41 -7.94
N PRO A 142 -15.37 7.92 -8.20
CA PRO A 142 -15.60 9.34 -8.43
C PRO A 142 -15.13 10.15 -7.23
N ARG A 143 -14.44 11.27 -7.51
CA ARG A 143 -14.02 12.25 -6.49
C ARG A 143 -15.27 12.65 -5.67
N ASN A 144 -15.21 12.51 -4.34
CA ASN A 144 -16.29 12.82 -3.38
C ASN A 144 -17.48 11.85 -3.28
N SER A 145 -17.43 10.64 -3.84
CA SER A 145 -18.38 9.61 -3.40
C SER A 145 -17.96 9.11 -2.02
N GLY A 146 -18.78 9.27 -0.97
CA GLY A 146 -18.61 8.58 0.33
C GLY A 146 -18.78 7.07 0.18
N ASP A 147 -18.40 6.26 1.17
CA ASP A 147 -18.74 4.83 1.09
C ASP A 147 -20.27 4.79 1.07
N GLN A 148 -20.89 4.17 0.06
CA GLN A 148 -22.36 4.18 -0.11
C GLN A 148 -23.07 3.54 1.10
N VAL A 149 -22.31 2.76 1.86
CA VAL A 149 -22.70 2.16 3.12
C VAL A 149 -21.71 2.63 4.19
N PRO A 150 -22.18 3.03 5.38
CA PRO A 150 -21.33 3.25 6.55
C PRO A 150 -20.38 2.07 6.80
N ARG A 151 -19.11 2.34 7.12
CA ARG A 151 -18.06 1.30 7.21
C ARG A 151 -18.36 0.21 8.23
N ASP A 152 -19.07 0.57 9.29
CA ASP A 152 -19.56 -0.29 10.36
C ASP A 152 -20.66 -1.27 9.89
N MET A 153 -21.41 -0.92 8.84
CA MET A 153 -22.46 -1.78 8.26
C MET A 153 -21.95 -2.76 7.20
N VAL A 154 -20.73 -2.54 6.67
CA VAL A 154 -20.13 -3.39 5.63
C VAL A 154 -20.02 -4.86 6.06
N PRO A 155 -19.58 -5.21 7.29
CA PRO A 155 -19.52 -6.62 7.72
C PRO A 155 -20.88 -7.31 7.70
N ALA A 156 -21.92 -6.67 8.25
CA ALA A 156 -23.27 -7.24 8.33
C ALA A 156 -23.86 -7.49 6.94
N LEU A 157 -23.81 -6.48 6.05
CA LEU A 157 -24.32 -6.64 4.69
C LEU A 157 -23.50 -7.65 3.87
N THR A 158 -22.18 -7.72 4.07
CA THR A 158 -21.36 -8.73 3.41
C THR A 158 -21.69 -10.14 3.90
N ALA A 159 -22.05 -10.30 5.17
CA ALA A 159 -22.47 -11.59 5.74
C ALA A 159 -23.75 -12.10 5.06
N GLU A 160 -24.77 -11.27 4.94
CA GLU A 160 -26.03 -11.62 4.25
C GLU A 160 -25.78 -12.07 2.80
N LEU A 161 -24.91 -11.34 2.08
CA LEU A 161 -24.53 -11.69 0.72
C LEU A 161 -23.78 -13.02 0.65
N LEU A 162 -22.88 -13.29 1.61
CA LEU A 162 -22.10 -14.52 1.68
C LEU A 162 -22.97 -15.73 2.06
N ASP A 163 -24.00 -15.53 2.88
CA ASP A 163 -24.99 -16.58 3.20
C ASP A 163 -25.83 -16.97 1.98
N ALA A 164 -26.18 -16.00 1.15
CA ALA A 164 -26.91 -16.25 -0.09
C ALA A 164 -26.04 -16.92 -1.18
N ASP A 165 -24.74 -16.64 -1.20
CA ASP A 165 -23.79 -17.17 -2.18
C ASP A 165 -22.41 -17.43 -1.56
N PRO A 166 -22.07 -18.68 -1.19
CA PRO A 166 -20.75 -19.03 -0.67
C PRO A 166 -19.60 -18.71 -1.64
N ALA A 167 -19.85 -18.66 -2.96
CA ALA A 167 -18.87 -18.36 -3.98
C ALA A 167 -18.67 -16.85 -4.23
N LEU A 168 -19.36 -16.00 -3.46
CA LEU A 168 -19.35 -14.55 -3.58
C LEU A 168 -17.92 -13.99 -3.66
N THR A 169 -17.71 -13.10 -4.64
CA THR A 169 -16.40 -12.49 -4.89
C THR A 169 -16.32 -11.07 -4.33
N ALA A 170 -15.10 -10.60 -4.05
CA ALA A 170 -14.88 -9.21 -3.64
C ALA A 170 -15.36 -8.19 -4.69
N ALA A 171 -15.29 -8.53 -5.98
CA ALA A 171 -15.83 -7.70 -7.05
C ALA A 171 -17.36 -7.58 -6.95
N ALA A 172 -18.06 -8.68 -6.69
CA ALA A 172 -19.51 -8.68 -6.51
C ALA A 172 -19.94 -7.87 -5.27
N VAL A 173 -19.24 -8.01 -4.15
CA VAL A 173 -19.48 -7.19 -2.94
C VAL A 173 -19.23 -5.71 -3.23
N SER A 174 -18.14 -5.36 -3.90
CA SER A 174 -17.87 -3.97 -4.29
C SER A 174 -18.96 -3.37 -5.16
N VAL A 175 -19.48 -4.13 -6.13
CA VAL A 175 -20.58 -3.67 -6.99
C VAL A 175 -21.86 -3.49 -6.18
N ARG A 176 -22.20 -4.44 -5.30
CA ARG A 176 -23.46 -4.42 -4.53
C ARG A 176 -23.47 -3.37 -3.42
N LEU A 177 -22.35 -3.19 -2.71
CA LEU A 177 -22.27 -2.32 -1.53
C LEU A 177 -21.58 -0.97 -1.81
N GLY A 178 -21.04 -0.77 -3.02
CA GLY A 178 -20.34 0.46 -3.37
C GLY A 178 -19.05 0.71 -2.57
N VAL A 179 -18.40 -0.35 -2.09
CA VAL A 179 -17.16 -0.28 -1.29
C VAL A 179 -15.92 -0.60 -2.12
N HIS A 180 -14.75 -0.15 -1.66
CA HIS A 180 -13.48 -0.49 -2.30
C HIS A 180 -13.24 -2.01 -2.31
N ARG A 181 -12.62 -2.53 -3.38
CA ARG A 181 -12.35 -3.97 -3.54
C ARG A 181 -11.57 -4.56 -2.39
N ASP A 182 -10.60 -3.83 -1.86
CA ASP A 182 -9.82 -4.30 -0.70
C ASP A 182 -10.68 -4.38 0.56
N THR A 183 -11.61 -3.45 0.76
CA THR A 183 -12.57 -3.49 1.88
C THR A 183 -13.50 -4.70 1.76
N ALA A 184 -14.05 -4.93 0.57
CA ALA A 184 -14.85 -6.11 0.27
C ALA A 184 -14.06 -7.41 0.49
N GLN A 185 -12.81 -7.47 0.01
CA GLN A 185 -11.95 -8.64 0.19
C GLN A 185 -11.63 -8.90 1.66
N GLN A 186 -11.34 -7.86 2.44
CA GLN A 186 -11.07 -7.96 3.87
C GLN A 186 -12.30 -8.44 4.65
N ALA A 187 -13.48 -7.90 4.33
CA ALA A 187 -14.74 -8.35 4.93
C ALA A 187 -15.00 -9.85 4.66
N LEU A 188 -14.86 -10.28 3.40
CA LEU A 188 -15.03 -11.69 3.02
C LEU A 188 -14.01 -12.62 3.71
N ILE A 189 -12.74 -12.21 3.81
CA ILE A 189 -11.71 -13.02 4.48
C ILE A 189 -12.07 -13.23 5.95
N ARG A 190 -12.50 -12.17 6.65
CA ARG A 190 -12.87 -12.24 8.07
C ARG A 190 -14.09 -13.12 8.29
N LEU A 191 -15.18 -12.85 7.56
CA LEU A 191 -16.42 -13.62 7.69
C LEU A 191 -16.23 -15.10 7.38
N ARG A 192 -15.47 -15.43 6.31
CA ARG A 192 -15.16 -16.82 6.00
C ARG A 192 -14.32 -17.47 7.10
N ALA A 193 -13.31 -16.76 7.62
CA ALA A 193 -12.47 -17.28 8.70
C ALA A 193 -13.27 -17.56 9.97
N ASP A 194 -14.14 -16.63 10.37
CA ASP A 194 -14.98 -16.77 11.56
C ASP A 194 -15.95 -17.96 11.41
N ARG A 195 -16.61 -18.09 10.25
CA ARG A 195 -17.51 -19.23 9.97
C ARG A 195 -16.78 -20.56 9.89
N ILE A 196 -15.57 -20.59 9.32
CA ILE A 196 -14.72 -21.80 9.32
C ILE A 196 -14.37 -22.19 10.76
N ALA A 197 -14.00 -21.22 11.60
CA ALA A 197 -13.72 -21.47 13.02
C ALA A 197 -14.95 -22.00 13.76
N ASP A 198 -16.13 -21.37 13.59
CA ASP A 198 -17.40 -21.84 14.17
C ASP A 198 -17.73 -23.28 13.74
N HIS A 199 -17.50 -23.60 12.46
CA HIS A 199 -17.75 -24.93 11.93
C HIS A 199 -16.79 -25.99 12.49
N ILE A 200 -15.52 -25.63 12.74
CA ILE A 200 -14.54 -26.51 13.39
C ILE A 200 -14.87 -26.72 14.87
N GLU A 201 -15.33 -25.69 15.59
CA GLU A 201 -15.72 -25.84 16.99
C GLU A 201 -16.90 -26.81 17.16
N THR A 202 -17.83 -26.82 16.20
CA THR A 202 -18.92 -27.79 16.15
C THR A 202 -18.49 -29.16 15.62
N HIS A 203 -17.39 -29.23 14.85
CA HIS A 203 -16.86 -30.45 14.25
C HIS A 203 -15.32 -30.54 14.42
N PRO A 204 -14.80 -30.85 15.61
CA PRO A 204 -13.38 -30.68 15.94
C PRO A 204 -12.40 -31.55 15.15
N ALA A 205 -12.89 -32.58 14.45
CA ALA A 205 -12.08 -33.44 13.60
C ALA A 205 -11.74 -32.81 12.23
N LEU A 206 -12.39 -31.71 11.86
CA LEU A 206 -12.18 -31.06 10.56
C LEU A 206 -10.94 -30.18 10.54
N THR A 207 -10.20 -30.27 9.44
CA THR A 207 -9.21 -29.25 9.08
C THR A 207 -9.88 -27.98 8.56
N PRO A 208 -9.21 -26.82 8.57
CA PRO A 208 -9.72 -25.59 7.96
C PRO A 208 -10.13 -25.71 6.50
N ALA A 209 -9.42 -26.53 5.71
CA ALA A 209 -9.75 -26.77 4.32
C ALA A 209 -11.02 -27.61 4.17
N GLU A 210 -11.20 -28.65 4.98
CA GLU A 210 -12.40 -29.48 4.97
C GLU A 210 -13.63 -28.71 5.46
N ALA A 211 -13.49 -27.91 6.53
CA ALA A 211 -14.55 -27.03 7.01
C ALA A 211 -14.95 -26.01 5.93
N ALA A 212 -13.98 -25.38 5.25
CA ALA A 212 -14.27 -24.46 4.15
C ALA A 212 -15.01 -25.15 2.98
N ALA A 213 -14.63 -26.40 2.65
CA ALA A 213 -15.29 -27.18 1.62
C ALA A 213 -16.73 -27.56 2.00
N GLN A 214 -16.97 -27.95 3.26
CA GLN A 214 -18.32 -28.24 3.76
C GLN A 214 -19.21 -27.00 3.80
N LEU A 215 -18.65 -25.82 4.03
CA LEU A 215 -19.34 -24.53 3.93
C LEU A 215 -19.56 -24.06 2.48
N GLY A 216 -19.13 -24.83 1.48
CA GLY A 216 -19.35 -24.54 0.05
C GLY A 216 -18.43 -23.47 -0.53
N TYR A 217 -17.34 -23.11 0.15
CA TYR A 217 -16.45 -22.04 -0.32
C TYR A 217 -15.48 -22.53 -1.41
N PRO A 218 -15.26 -21.76 -2.49
CA PRO A 218 -14.33 -22.15 -3.54
C PRO A 218 -12.86 -22.20 -3.07
N PRO A 219 -12.08 -23.26 -3.35
CA PRO A 219 -10.69 -23.42 -2.87
C PRO A 219 -9.77 -22.23 -3.22
N GLY A 220 -9.91 -21.67 -4.41
CA GLY A 220 -9.12 -20.53 -4.87
C GLY A 220 -9.39 -19.21 -4.12
N GLN A 221 -10.45 -19.14 -3.32
CA GLN A 221 -10.86 -17.93 -2.60
C GLN A 221 -10.61 -18.02 -1.08
N VAL A 222 -10.30 -19.20 -0.54
CA VAL A 222 -10.28 -19.41 0.92
C VAL A 222 -8.90 -19.51 1.55
N ARG A 223 -7.81 -19.59 0.78
CA ARG A 223 -6.45 -19.76 1.33
C ARG A 223 -6.10 -18.80 2.48
N ARG A 224 -6.49 -17.53 2.36
CA ARG A 224 -6.26 -16.53 3.44
C ARG A 224 -7.25 -16.69 4.59
N ALA A 225 -8.50 -17.06 4.30
CA ALA A 225 -9.52 -17.29 5.31
C ALA A 225 -9.21 -18.53 6.17
N THR A 226 -8.70 -19.61 5.58
CA THR A 226 -8.30 -20.83 6.31
C THR A 226 -7.13 -20.55 7.26
N ALA A 227 -6.10 -19.85 6.80
CA ALA A 227 -4.98 -19.44 7.66
C ALA A 227 -5.44 -18.52 8.80
N ARG A 228 -6.33 -17.58 8.51
CA ARG A 228 -6.91 -16.71 9.54
C ARG A 228 -7.81 -17.49 10.51
N ALA A 229 -8.55 -18.50 10.05
CA ALA A 229 -9.42 -19.32 10.90
C ALA A 229 -8.62 -20.07 11.97
N GLU A 230 -7.43 -20.58 11.62
CA GLU A 230 -6.51 -21.17 12.60
C GLU A 230 -6.11 -20.16 13.68
N THR A 231 -5.83 -18.92 13.29
CA THR A 231 -5.53 -17.82 14.23
C THR A 231 -6.73 -17.48 15.11
N VAL A 232 -7.95 -17.48 14.55
CA VAL A 232 -9.20 -17.30 15.33
C VAL A 232 -9.39 -18.42 16.35
N LEU A 233 -9.16 -19.67 15.96
CA LEU A 233 -9.26 -20.82 16.87
C LEU A 233 -8.24 -20.74 18.01
N ARG A 234 -6.99 -20.35 17.72
CA ARG A 234 -5.98 -20.11 18.78
C ARG A 234 -6.44 -19.00 19.73
N ALA A 235 -7.01 -17.92 19.21
CA ALA A 235 -7.54 -16.83 20.00
C ALA A 235 -8.69 -17.27 20.93
N ARG A 236 -9.60 -18.10 20.43
CA ARG A 236 -10.70 -18.67 21.23
C ARG A 236 -10.18 -19.66 22.29
N HIS A 237 -9.20 -20.49 21.93
CA HIS A 237 -8.59 -21.45 22.85
C HIS A 237 -7.91 -20.76 24.04
N VAL A 238 -7.25 -19.62 23.81
CA VAL A 238 -6.55 -18.88 24.88
C VAL A 238 -7.48 -17.93 25.66
N ALA A 239 -8.68 -17.64 25.17
CA ALA A 239 -9.60 -16.69 25.82
C ALA A 239 -9.92 -17.02 27.29
N PRO A 240 -10.16 -18.30 27.69
CA PRO A 240 -10.37 -18.64 29.11
C PRO A 240 -9.16 -18.33 29.99
N TYR A 241 -7.94 -18.55 29.47
CA TYR A 241 -6.72 -18.20 30.18
C TYR A 241 -6.60 -16.69 30.38
N LEU A 242 -6.84 -15.90 29.32
CA LEU A 242 -6.79 -14.44 29.40
C LEU A 242 -7.83 -13.87 30.37
N ALA A 243 -9.03 -14.45 30.40
CA ALA A 243 -10.06 -14.10 31.37
C ALA A 243 -9.61 -14.41 32.81
N GLY A 244 -8.99 -15.57 33.04
CA GLY A 244 -8.41 -15.92 34.34
C GLY A 244 -7.32 -14.94 34.81
N VAL A 245 -6.48 -14.45 33.90
CA VAL A 245 -5.49 -13.40 34.19
C VAL A 245 -6.18 -12.07 34.52
N ALA A 246 -7.18 -11.66 33.73
CA ALA A 246 -7.93 -10.44 34.01
C ALA A 246 -8.61 -10.46 35.39
N ALA A 247 -9.23 -11.57 35.76
CA ALA A 247 -9.83 -11.77 37.07
C ALA A 247 -8.79 -11.69 38.20
N ALA A 248 -7.60 -12.29 38.01
CA ALA A 248 -6.52 -12.24 38.99
C ALA A 248 -5.97 -10.81 39.16
N LEU A 249 -5.80 -10.06 38.06
CA LEU A 249 -5.38 -8.66 38.09
C LEU A 249 -6.40 -7.77 38.81
N HIS A 250 -7.70 -8.02 38.57
CA HIS A 250 -8.77 -7.33 39.27
C HIS A 250 -8.79 -7.64 40.77
N ALA A 251 -8.67 -8.92 41.15
CA ALA A 251 -8.59 -9.34 42.55
C ALA A 251 -7.39 -8.74 43.29
N ALA A 252 -6.28 -8.49 42.59
CA ALA A 252 -5.11 -7.78 43.11
C ALA A 252 -5.32 -6.26 43.22
N GLY A 253 -6.43 -5.72 42.72
CA GLY A 253 -6.76 -4.31 42.75
C GLY A 253 -6.06 -3.47 41.67
N PHE A 254 -5.56 -4.09 40.60
CA PHE A 254 -4.92 -3.38 39.47
C PHE A 254 -5.91 -2.85 38.45
N THR A 255 -7.17 -3.28 38.51
CA THR A 255 -8.27 -2.74 37.70
C THR A 255 -9.46 -2.37 38.59
N THR A 256 -10.19 -1.31 38.24
CA THR A 256 -11.38 -0.86 38.98
C THR A 256 -12.57 -1.79 38.79
N GLN A 257 -12.66 -2.41 37.62
CA GLN A 257 -13.61 -3.47 37.26
C GLN A 257 -12.85 -4.63 36.62
N GLU A 258 -13.46 -5.81 36.56
CA GLU A 258 -12.88 -6.92 35.81
C GLU A 258 -12.76 -6.56 34.34
N ALA A 259 -11.53 -6.38 33.86
CA ALA A 259 -11.26 -5.91 32.51
C ALA A 259 -11.50 -7.04 31.50
N VAL A 260 -12.18 -6.74 30.41
CA VAL A 260 -12.31 -7.68 29.29
C VAL A 260 -11.01 -7.60 28.46
N PRO A 261 -10.26 -8.72 28.28
CA PRO A 261 -9.06 -8.70 27.46
C PRO A 261 -9.37 -8.29 26.02
N GLU A 262 -8.70 -7.26 25.52
CA GLU A 262 -8.82 -6.85 24.13
C GLU A 262 -7.94 -7.76 23.26
N VAL A 263 -8.55 -8.77 22.63
CA VAL A 263 -7.85 -9.69 21.73
C VAL A 263 -7.78 -9.11 20.32
N GLN A 264 -6.57 -9.01 19.80
CA GLN A 264 -6.26 -8.53 18.45
C GLN A 264 -5.58 -9.65 17.65
N LEU A 265 -5.81 -9.66 16.33
CA LEU A 265 -5.16 -10.60 15.40
C LEU A 265 -4.24 -9.87 14.39
N PRO A 266 -3.10 -9.29 14.82
CA PRO A 266 -2.21 -8.54 13.94
C PRO A 266 -1.70 -9.43 12.81
N GLY A 267 -1.75 -8.91 11.57
CA GLY A 267 -1.23 -9.64 10.41
C GLY A 267 -2.04 -10.87 10.00
N ASP A 268 -3.16 -11.15 10.66
CA ASP A 268 -3.99 -12.36 10.51
C ASP A 268 -3.30 -13.69 10.88
N ASP A 269 -2.05 -13.64 11.34
CA ASP A 269 -1.22 -14.81 11.69
C ASP A 269 -0.89 -14.90 13.18
N ARG A 270 -1.24 -13.88 13.98
CA ARG A 270 -0.87 -13.77 15.39
C ARG A 270 -2.04 -13.53 16.30
N VAL A 271 -1.93 -13.95 17.56
CA VAL A 271 -2.84 -13.61 18.66
C VAL A 271 -2.09 -12.76 19.69
N VAL A 272 -2.62 -11.56 19.94
CA VAL A 272 -2.11 -10.63 20.96
C VAL A 272 -3.29 -10.14 21.77
N ALA A 273 -3.14 -10.04 23.08
CA ALA A 273 -4.19 -9.52 23.95
C ALA A 273 -3.65 -8.39 24.83
N ALA A 274 -4.47 -7.38 25.08
CA ALA A 274 -4.14 -6.30 26.02
C ALA A 274 -5.15 -6.22 27.15
N ILE A 275 -4.67 -5.92 28.34
CA ILE A 275 -5.48 -5.62 29.52
C ILE A 275 -5.02 -4.25 30.05
N VAL A 276 -5.94 -3.28 30.03
CA VAL A 276 -5.68 -1.94 30.58
C VAL A 276 -5.79 -2.00 32.09
N LEU A 277 -4.81 -1.40 32.78
CA LEU A 277 -4.78 -1.28 34.23
C LEU A 277 -5.09 0.17 34.61
N ASP A 278 -6.31 0.39 35.09
CA ASP A 278 -6.89 1.72 35.33
C ASP A 278 -6.89 2.13 36.82
N SER A 279 -6.53 1.21 37.72
CA SER A 279 -6.39 1.50 39.15
C SER A 279 -5.12 2.31 39.45
N ASP A 280 -5.18 3.16 40.47
CA ASP A 280 -4.01 3.89 40.99
C ASP A 280 -2.95 2.97 41.62
N ARG A 281 -3.33 1.72 41.95
CA ARG A 281 -2.42 0.69 42.46
C ARG A 281 -1.69 -0.08 41.35
N ALA A 282 -2.03 0.18 40.09
CA ALA A 282 -1.45 -0.56 38.97
C ALA A 282 0.03 -0.22 38.78
N PRO A 283 0.92 -1.21 38.65
CA PRO A 283 2.36 -0.98 38.47
C PRO A 283 2.72 -0.53 37.03
N ALA A 284 1.78 -0.60 36.10
CA ALA A 284 1.94 -0.15 34.72
C ALA A 284 0.58 0.28 34.14
N PRO A 285 0.57 1.08 33.05
CA PRO A 285 -0.67 1.47 32.35
C PRO A 285 -1.48 0.29 31.78
N ALA A 286 -0.80 -0.73 31.28
CA ALA A 286 -1.43 -1.91 30.69
C ALA A 286 -0.44 -3.09 30.67
N VAL A 287 -0.96 -4.29 30.49
CA VAL A 287 -0.19 -5.49 30.19
C VAL A 287 -0.63 -6.08 28.86
N VAL A 288 0.33 -6.64 28.13
CA VAL A 288 0.13 -7.24 26.81
C VAL A 288 0.66 -8.65 26.83
N TRP A 289 -0.19 -9.58 26.39
CA TRP A 289 0.17 -10.95 26.11
C TRP A 289 0.40 -11.12 24.60
N ASP A 290 1.52 -11.69 24.21
CA ASP A 290 1.81 -12.11 22.83
C ASP A 290 2.04 -13.62 22.83
N GLU A 291 1.36 -14.36 21.95
CA GLU A 291 1.44 -15.83 21.92
C GLU A 291 2.88 -16.37 21.71
N ARG A 292 3.82 -15.54 21.24
CA ARG A 292 5.22 -15.93 21.01
C ARG A 292 6.13 -15.63 22.20
N TYR A 293 5.77 -14.63 23.00
CA TYR A 293 6.69 -14.03 23.98
C TYR A 293 6.13 -13.96 25.40
N GLY A 294 4.85 -14.30 25.59
CA GLY A 294 4.17 -14.20 26.88
C GLY A 294 3.84 -12.77 27.25
N TRP A 295 3.89 -12.47 28.54
CA TRP A 295 3.43 -11.20 29.09
C TRP A 295 4.51 -10.13 29.12
N ARG A 296 4.09 -8.88 28.88
CA ARG A 296 4.90 -7.68 29.10
C ARG A 296 4.05 -6.52 29.59
N THR A 297 4.67 -5.54 30.23
CA THR A 297 4.02 -4.25 30.49
C THR A 297 3.97 -3.39 29.22
N ALA A 298 3.09 -2.40 29.19
CA ALA A 298 2.97 -1.41 28.13
C ALA A 298 2.87 0.01 28.71
N ALA A 299 3.50 0.96 28.02
CA ALA A 299 3.61 2.36 28.45
C ALA A 299 2.33 3.20 28.21
N SER A 300 1.32 2.66 27.52
CA SER A 300 0.11 3.41 27.12
C SER A 300 -1.15 2.62 27.40
N ARG A 301 -2.15 3.28 28.00
CA ARG A 301 -3.51 2.76 28.14
C ARG A 301 -4.28 2.80 26.81
N LEU A 302 -4.05 3.82 26.00
CA LEU A 302 -4.78 4.05 24.75
C LEU A 302 -4.30 3.13 23.62
N HIS A 303 -2.99 2.86 23.58
CA HIS A 303 -2.36 2.08 22.52
C HIS A 303 -1.34 1.08 23.11
N PRO A 304 -1.82 0.09 23.90
CA PRO A 304 -0.94 -0.89 24.56
C PRO A 304 -0.22 -1.81 23.56
N VAL A 305 -0.86 -2.08 22.42
CA VAL A 305 -0.29 -2.86 21.31
C VAL A 305 0.20 -1.91 20.22
N ALA A 306 1.50 -1.98 19.91
CA ALA A 306 2.10 -1.22 18.83
C ALA A 306 1.51 -1.62 17.47
N LYS A 307 1.56 -0.74 16.47
CA LYS A 307 1.07 -1.02 15.12
C LYS A 307 1.68 -2.33 14.58
N GLY A 308 0.82 -3.27 14.20
CA GLY A 308 1.22 -4.59 13.69
C GLY A 308 1.83 -5.53 14.75
N ALA A 309 1.68 -5.20 16.03
CA ALA A 309 2.33 -5.89 17.15
C ALA A 309 3.83 -6.08 16.94
N ALA A 310 4.51 -5.01 16.51
CA ALA A 310 5.97 -4.96 16.51
C ALA A 310 6.48 -5.17 17.93
N LEU A 311 7.53 -6.00 18.07
CA LEU A 311 8.14 -6.29 19.37
C LEU A 311 8.83 -5.03 19.92
N PRO A 312 8.36 -4.45 21.03
CA PRO A 312 9.05 -3.32 21.63
C PRO A 312 10.34 -3.79 22.32
N PRO A 313 11.44 -3.02 22.21
CA PRO A 313 12.62 -3.26 23.03
C PRO A 313 12.28 -3.07 24.52
N GLU A 314 13.01 -3.75 25.39
CA GLU A 314 12.89 -3.55 26.83
C GLU A 314 13.38 -2.14 27.23
N GLY A 315 12.69 -1.51 28.17
CA GLY A 315 12.93 -0.13 28.60
C GLY A 315 11.72 0.79 28.39
N GLY A 316 11.77 2.00 28.95
CA GLY A 316 10.71 3.00 28.77
C GLY A 316 9.30 2.52 29.19
N ALA A 317 9.20 1.85 30.35
CA ALA A 317 8.00 1.22 30.92
C ALA A 317 7.52 -0.09 30.26
N VAL A 318 8.30 -0.68 29.35
CA VAL A 318 8.12 -2.04 28.84
C VAL A 318 9.08 -3.00 29.55
N ARG A 319 8.51 -3.96 30.30
CA ARG A 319 9.20 -5.05 31.02
C ARG A 319 8.55 -6.38 30.62
N TYR A 320 9.33 -7.36 30.19
CA TYR A 320 8.84 -8.72 29.94
C TYR A 320 8.73 -9.48 31.26
N LEU A 321 7.61 -10.17 31.46
CA LEU A 321 7.36 -10.92 32.68
C LEU A 321 7.95 -12.34 32.55
N PRO A 322 8.57 -12.88 33.61
CA PRO A 322 9.03 -14.26 33.64
C PRO A 322 7.85 -15.24 33.65
N GLY A 323 8.11 -16.52 33.39
CA GLY A 323 7.10 -17.60 33.49
C GLY A 323 6.60 -18.16 32.16
N GLY A 324 7.14 -17.69 31.02
CA GLY A 324 6.83 -18.23 29.70
C GLY A 324 5.55 -17.63 29.08
N ILE A 325 4.92 -18.37 28.16
CA ILE A 325 3.81 -17.85 27.35
C ILE A 325 2.50 -17.81 28.16
N THR A 326 2.19 -18.88 28.89
CA THR A 326 0.94 -18.99 29.68
C THR A 326 1.23 -19.36 31.14
N PRO A 327 1.96 -18.53 31.91
CA PRO A 327 2.14 -18.75 33.34
C PRO A 327 0.79 -18.72 34.07
N PRO A 328 0.63 -19.43 35.20
CA PRO A 328 -0.55 -19.32 36.05
C PRO A 328 -0.95 -17.85 36.32
N PRO A 329 -2.25 -17.51 36.36
CA PRO A 329 -2.69 -16.12 36.58
C PRO A 329 -2.08 -15.43 37.81
N GLY A 330 -1.89 -16.15 38.91
CA GLY A 330 -1.24 -15.63 40.11
C GLY A 330 0.23 -15.25 39.90
N ASP A 331 0.94 -15.94 39.01
CA ASP A 331 2.34 -15.66 38.71
C ASP A 331 2.48 -14.38 37.88
N VAL A 332 1.50 -14.09 37.02
CA VAL A 332 1.42 -12.80 36.30
C VAL A 332 1.27 -11.65 37.29
N VAL A 333 0.39 -11.80 38.28
CA VAL A 333 0.19 -10.81 39.35
C VAL A 333 1.48 -10.65 40.17
N ALA A 334 2.08 -11.76 40.61
CA ALA A 334 3.32 -11.73 41.39
C ALA A 334 4.48 -11.06 40.64
N ALA A 335 4.60 -11.31 39.34
CA ALA A 335 5.61 -10.69 38.48
C ALA A 335 5.37 -9.18 38.23
N LEU A 336 4.16 -8.67 38.50
CA LEU A 336 3.81 -7.26 38.36
C LEU A 336 4.03 -6.48 39.66
N THR A 337 3.79 -7.11 40.81
CA THR A 337 3.99 -6.52 42.13
C THR A 337 5.47 -6.17 42.34
N PRO A 338 5.80 -4.91 42.66
CA PRO A 338 7.16 -4.54 43.04
C PRO A 338 7.57 -5.34 44.28
N THR A 339 8.72 -6.00 44.24
CA THR A 339 9.36 -6.50 45.45
C THR A 339 9.89 -5.27 46.20
N ASP A 340 9.26 -4.89 47.31
CA ASP A 340 9.83 -3.88 48.20
C ASP A 340 11.27 -4.30 48.53
N THR A 341 12.22 -3.46 48.12
CA THR A 341 13.62 -3.52 48.54
C THR A 341 13.95 -2.24 49.27
#